data_AF-A0A355BC12-F1
#
_entry.id   AF-A0A355BC12-F1
#
_cell.length_a   1.000
_cell.length_b   1.000
_cell.length_c   1.000
_cell.angle_alpha   90.00
_cell.angle_beta   90.00
_cell.angle_gamma   90.00
#
_symmetry.space_group_name_H-M   'P 1'
#
loop_
_entity.id
_entity.type
_entity.pdbx_description
1 polymer ?
#
loop_
_entity_poly.entity_id
_entity_poly.type
_entity_poly.pdbx_seq_one_letter_code
_entity_poly.pdbx_strand_id
1 'polypeptide(L)'
;MYIPFKDLPPHSKVWIYQANRKLTDAEVDEISNATQLFIEQWAAHGTSLEASYLIKYNRFIILAVNQDIQKATGCSIDSSVQFIQ
;
A
#
# COMPACT_ATOMS: atom_id res chain seq x y z
N MET A 1 -7.78 -5.12 3.46
CA MET A 1 -8.10 -4.90 4.89
C MET A 1 -7.01 -4.04 5.48
N TYR A 2 -7.34 -2.80 5.83
CA TYR A 2 -6.38 -1.90 6.45
C TYR A 2 -6.13 -2.24 7.93
N ILE A 3 -4.87 -2.16 8.34
CA ILE A 3 -4.46 -2.06 9.74
C ILE A 3 -3.43 -0.93 9.90
N PRO A 4 -3.27 -0.32 11.09
CA PRO A 4 -2.22 0.68 11.30
C PRO A 4 -0.82 0.10 11.04
N PHE A 5 0.06 0.87 10.39
CA PHE A 5 1.39 0.39 9.99
C PHE A 5 2.24 -0.16 11.14
N LYS A 6 2.10 0.42 12.33
CA LYS A 6 2.81 0.00 13.55
C LYS A 6 2.42 -1.40 14.05
N ASP A 7 1.26 -1.89 13.62
CA ASP A 7 0.69 -3.18 14.04
C ASP A 7 1.10 -4.30 13.06
N LEU A 8 1.75 -3.96 11.93
CA LEU A 8 2.29 -4.94 11.00
C LEU A 8 3.50 -5.70 11.60
N PRO A 9 3.66 -7.00 11.32
CA PRO A 9 4.86 -7.74 11.70
C PRO A 9 6.13 -7.16 11.06
N PRO A 10 7.29 -7.27 11.73
CA PRO A 10 8.56 -6.69 11.24
C PRO A 10 9.07 -7.35 9.95
N HIS A 11 8.61 -8.56 9.65
CA HIS A 11 8.92 -9.29 8.40
C HIS A 11 7.88 -9.09 7.30
N SER A 12 6.99 -8.10 7.44
CA SER A 12 6.02 -7.75 6.39
C SER A 12 6.70 -7.43 5.07
N LYS A 13 6.06 -7.82 3.96
CA LYS A 13 6.59 -7.50 2.63
C LYS A 13 6.25 -6.06 2.28
N VAL A 14 7.23 -5.31 1.79
CA VAL A 14 7.12 -3.88 1.51
C VAL A 14 7.42 -3.57 0.04
N TRP A 15 6.65 -2.66 -0.55
CA TRP A 15 6.92 -2.02 -1.83
C TRP A 15 7.03 -0.52 -1.63
N ILE A 16 8.04 0.10 -2.26
CA ILE A 16 8.30 1.54 -2.16
C ILE A 16 8.27 2.12 -3.57
N TYR A 17 7.34 3.04 -3.79
CA TYR A 17 7.17 3.77 -5.03
C TYR A 17 7.61 5.22 -4.82
N GLN A 18 8.35 5.75 -5.78
CA GLN A 18 8.92 7.10 -5.71
C GLN A 18 8.29 7.99 -6.77
N ALA A 19 7.78 9.15 -6.35
CA ALA A 19 7.41 10.21 -7.27
C ALA A 19 8.66 10.91 -7.84
N ASN A 20 8.61 11.27 -9.13
CA ASN A 20 9.68 12.00 -9.81
C ASN A 20 9.91 13.41 -9.21
N ARG A 21 8.89 14.00 -8.60
CA ARG A 21 8.95 15.28 -7.88
C ARG A 21 8.44 15.17 -6.45
N LYS A 22 8.58 16.25 -5.68
CA LYS A 22 7.93 16.36 -4.38
C LYS A 22 6.43 16.62 -4.60
N LEU A 23 5.61 15.95 -3.82
CA LEU A 23 4.17 16.11 -3.75
C LEU A 23 3.85 17.31 -2.86
N THR A 24 2.82 18.06 -3.24
CA THR A 24 2.21 19.07 -2.37
C THR A 24 1.40 18.39 -1.27
N ASP A 25 1.08 19.10 -0.19
CA ASP A 25 0.29 18.52 0.90
C ASP A 25 -1.11 18.11 0.44
N ALA A 26 -1.74 18.89 -0.46
CA ALA A 26 -3.02 18.53 -1.06
C ALA A 26 -2.96 17.23 -1.88
N GLU A 27 -1.88 17.03 -2.64
CA GLU A 27 -1.66 15.77 -3.37
C GLU A 27 -1.40 14.60 -2.43
N VAL A 28 -0.68 14.82 -1.32
CA VAL A 28 -0.47 13.81 -0.30
C VAL A 28 -1.81 13.37 0.32
N ASP A 29 -2.69 14.32 0.63
CA ASP A 29 -4.02 14.02 1.18
C ASP A 29 -4.90 13.24 0.19
N GLU A 30 -4.90 13.65 -1.08
CA GLU A 30 -5.63 12.94 -2.15
C GLU A 30 -5.11 11.51 -2.33
N ILE A 31 -3.78 11.35 -2.43
CA ILE A 31 -3.13 10.04 -2.57
C ILE A 31 -3.37 9.19 -1.32
N SER A 32 -3.36 9.77 -0.12
CA SER A 32 -3.64 9.05 1.12
C SER A 32 -5.04 8.46 1.11
N ASN A 33 -6.04 9.23 0.70
CA ASN A 33 -7.42 8.76 0.58
C ASN A 33 -7.56 7.65 -0.47
N ALA A 34 -6.96 7.85 -1.65
CA ALA A 34 -6.96 6.84 -2.72
C ALA A 34 -6.26 5.54 -2.28
N THR A 35 -5.12 5.67 -1.59
CA THR A 35 -4.33 4.51 -1.11
C THR A 35 -5.08 3.76 -0.01
N GLN A 36 -5.75 4.47 0.91
CA GLN A 36 -6.60 3.83 1.91
C GLN A 36 -7.69 2.98 1.25
N LEU A 37 -8.42 3.54 0.29
CA LEU A 37 -9.48 2.83 -0.43
C LEU A 37 -8.95 1.62 -1.19
N PHE A 38 -7.80 1.76 -1.86
CA PHE A 38 -7.13 0.64 -2.53
C PHE A 38 -6.77 -0.47 -1.55
N ILE A 39 -6.15 -0.16 -0.41
CA ILE A 39 -5.74 -1.14 0.61
C ILE A 39 -6.94 -1.89 1.20
N GLU A 40 -8.09 -1.24 1.36
CA GLU A 40 -9.30 -1.93 1.81
C GLU A 40 -9.78 -2.99 0.81
N GLN A 41 -9.64 -2.70 -0.48
CA GLN A 41 -10.06 -3.56 -1.58
C GLN A 41 -8.96 -4.54 -2.03
N TRP A 42 -7.73 -4.36 -1.56
CA TRP A 42 -6.59 -5.12 -2.04
C TRP A 42 -6.67 -6.59 -1.58
N ALA A 43 -6.65 -7.50 -2.55
CA ALA A 43 -6.91 -8.93 -2.33
C ALA A 43 -6.02 -9.82 -3.21
N ALA A 44 -5.75 -11.03 -2.74
CA ALA A 44 -5.07 -12.08 -3.46
C ALA A 44 -5.98 -13.32 -3.56
N HIS A 45 -6.30 -13.75 -4.78
CA HIS A 45 -7.27 -14.83 -5.06
C HIS A 45 -8.63 -14.66 -4.36
N GLY A 46 -9.12 -13.42 -4.28
CA GLY A 46 -10.40 -13.10 -3.65
C GLY A 46 -10.34 -12.97 -2.12
N THR A 47 -9.21 -13.32 -1.49
CA THR A 47 -8.97 -13.11 -0.05
C THR A 47 -8.31 -11.76 0.17
N SER A 48 -8.91 -10.92 1.02
CA SER A 48 -8.33 -9.62 1.37
C SER A 48 -6.93 -9.76 1.96
N LEU A 49 -6.04 -8.85 1.56
CA LEU A 49 -4.73 -8.71 2.17
C LEU A 49 -4.84 -7.83 3.41
N GLU A 50 -4.28 -8.28 4.52
CA GLU A 50 -4.05 -7.44 5.69
C GLU A 50 -2.82 -6.57 5.43
N ALA A 51 -3.03 -5.26 5.32
CA ALA A 51 -2.04 -4.36 4.78
C ALA A 51 -2.15 -2.95 5.37
N SER A 52 -1.09 -2.16 5.17
CA SER A 52 -1.03 -0.75 5.50
C SER A 52 -0.26 0.01 4.43
N TYR A 53 -0.30 1.33 4.50
CA TYR A 53 0.60 2.19 3.76
C TYR A 53 1.19 3.29 4.63
N LEU A 54 2.22 3.95 4.11
CA LEU A 54 2.75 5.23 4.59
C LEU A 54 3.08 6.12 3.38
N ILE A 55 2.88 7.42 3.54
CA ILE A 55 3.48 8.42 2.66
C ILE A 55 4.58 9.12 3.43
N LYS A 56 5.80 9.13 2.88
CA LYS A 56 6.97 9.72 3.55
C LYS A 56 7.66 10.75 2.66
N TYR A 57 8.13 11.81 3.31
CA TYR A 57 8.88 12.91 2.70
C TYR A 57 8.17 13.60 1.52
N ASN A 58 6.83 13.51 1.49
CA ASN A 58 5.98 13.94 0.39
C ASN A 58 6.50 13.44 -0.97
N ARG A 59 6.95 12.18 -1.03
CA ARG A 59 7.59 11.64 -2.24
C ARG A 59 7.45 10.14 -2.39
N PHE A 60 7.43 9.41 -1.29
CA PHE A 60 7.38 7.96 -1.31
C PHE A 60 6.03 7.46 -0.84
N ILE A 61 5.43 6.56 -1.63
CA ILE A 61 4.30 5.74 -1.22
C ILE A 61 4.86 4.37 -0.87
N ILE A 62 4.62 3.95 0.37
CA ILE A 62 5.11 2.68 0.92
C ILE A 62 3.90 1.82 1.17
N LEU A 63 3.79 0.68 0.49
CA LEU A 63 2.76 -0.33 0.75
C LEU A 63 3.39 -1.48 1.52
N ALA A 64 2.68 -2.03 2.50
CA ALA A 64 3.16 -3.15 3.30
C ALA A 64 2.04 -4.17 3.54
N VAL A 65 2.37 -5.46 3.46
CA VAL A 65 1.41 -6.57 3.60
C VAL A 65 1.91 -7.56 4.65
N ASN A 66 1.02 -7.94 5.55
CA ASN A 66 1.23 -9.04 6.49
C ASN A 66 1.18 -10.38 5.74
N GLN A 67 2.34 -11.01 5.56
CA GLN A 67 2.45 -12.29 4.84
C GLN A 67 1.98 -13.50 5.66
N ASP A 68 1.75 -13.33 6.97
CA ASP A 68 1.30 -14.42 7.85
C ASP A 68 -0.20 -14.69 7.70
N ILE A 69 -0.99 -13.67 7.34
CA ILE A 69 -2.44 -13.79 7.12
C ILE A 69 -2.73 -14.25 5.70
N GLN A 70 -2.19 -13.54 4.70
CA GLN A 70 -2.35 -13.90 3.30
C GLN A 70 -1.16 -13.38 2.50
N LYS A 71 -0.57 -14.27 1.69
CA LYS A 71 0.55 -13.91 0.85
C LYS A 71 0.07 -13.14 -0.39
N ALA A 72 0.81 -12.11 -0.75
CA ALA A 72 0.59 -11.41 -2.01
C ALA A 72 0.95 -12.34 -3.17
N THR A 73 0.08 -12.42 -4.18
CA THR A 73 0.27 -13.17 -5.42
C THR A 73 0.61 -12.23 -6.59
N GLY A 74 1.05 -12.79 -7.72
CA GLY A 74 1.36 -12.01 -8.93
C GLY A 74 0.26 -11.02 -9.29
N CYS A 75 -0.99 -11.49 -9.42
CA CYS A 75 -2.13 -10.63 -9.75
C CYS A 75 -2.37 -9.51 -8.72
N SER A 76 -2.18 -9.78 -7.43
CA SER A 76 -2.31 -8.74 -6.39
C SER A 76 -1.17 -7.72 -6.45
N ILE A 77 0.03 -8.14 -6.84
CA ILE A 77 1.16 -7.22 -7.04
C ILE A 77 0.92 -6.39 -8.31
N ASP A 78 0.41 -7.00 -9.37
CA ASP A 78 0.05 -6.30 -10.60
C ASP A 78 -1.01 -5.23 -10.34
N SER A 79 -2.01 -5.52 -9.50
CA SER A 79 -3.02 -4.52 -9.13
C SER A 79 -2.42 -3.35 -8.34
N SER A 80 -1.41 -3.58 -7.49
CA SER A 80 -0.74 -2.49 -6.78
C SER A 80 0.12 -1.65 -7.71
N VAL A 81 0.75 -2.26 -8.72
CA VAL A 81 1.48 -1.52 -9.76
C VAL A 81 0.52 -0.70 -10.61
N GLN A 82 -0.62 -1.27 -11.03
CA GLN A 82 -1.65 -0.55 -11.78
C GLN A 82 -2.22 0.63 -11.00
N PHE A 83 -2.46 0.47 -9.69
CA PHE A 83 -2.95 1.55 -8.84
C PHE A 83 -1.98 2.75 -8.78
N ILE A 84 -0.68 2.52 -8.88
CA ILE A 84 0.35 3.56 -8.77
C ILE A 84 0.56 4.34 -10.09
N GLN A 85 0.12 3.79 -11.23
CA GLN A 85 0.35 4.37 -12.56
C GLN A 85 -0.57 5.54 -12.92
#